data_AF-G9C4E1-F1
#
_entry.id   AF-G9C4E1-F1
#
_cell.length_a   1.000
_cell.length_b   1.000
_cell.length_c   1.000
_cell.angle_alpha   90.00
_cell.angle_beta   90.00
_cell.angle_gamma   90.00
#
_symmetry.space_group_name_H-M   'P 1'
#
loop_
_entity.id
_entity.type
_entity.pdbx_description
1 polymer ?
#
loop_
_entity_poly.entity_id
_entity_poly.type
_entity_poly.pdbx_seq_one_letter_code
_entity_poly.pdbx_strand_id
1 'polypeptide(L)'
;MVQSRKFRGVRQRQWGSWVSEIRHPLLKRRVWLGTFETAEAAARAYDQASILMNGQNAKTNFPNNNPPSDDQETKPTDHLPHGHQLPWDPKELAEL
;
A
#
# COMPACT_ATOMS: atom_id res chain seq x y z
N MET A 1 -6.10 18.93 -26.20
CA MET A 1 -5.08 17.98 -25.73
C MET A 1 -5.60 17.32 -24.46
N VAL A 2 -6.25 16.16 -24.59
CA VAL A 2 -6.83 15.45 -23.45
C VAL A 2 -5.64 14.92 -22.65
N GLN A 3 -5.38 15.52 -21.48
CA GLN A 3 -4.45 14.97 -20.52
C GLN A 3 -5.01 13.60 -20.12
N SER A 4 -4.47 12.54 -20.70
CA SER A 4 -4.72 11.17 -20.24
C SER A 4 -4.52 11.21 -18.72
N ARG A 5 -5.55 10.84 -17.94
CA ARG A 5 -5.57 10.90 -16.47
C ARG A 5 -4.48 9.99 -15.90
N LYS A 6 -3.24 10.47 -15.95
CA LYS A 6 -2.04 9.83 -15.40
C LYS A 6 -2.01 10.17 -13.92
N PHE A 7 -2.01 9.16 -13.08
CA PHE A 7 -1.85 9.34 -11.64
C PHE A 7 -0.47 9.96 -11.33
N ARG A 8 -0.42 10.90 -10.40
CA ARG A 8 0.80 11.58 -9.94
C ARG A 8 1.73 10.56 -9.30
N GLY A 9 3.01 10.67 -9.64
CA GLY A 9 4.04 9.74 -9.18
C GLY A 9 3.98 8.35 -9.82
N VAL A 10 3.04 8.11 -10.76
CA VAL A 10 2.91 6.83 -11.45
C VAL A 10 3.43 6.94 -12.88
N ARG A 11 4.34 6.04 -13.25
CA ARG A 11 4.83 5.88 -14.63
C ARG A 11 4.60 4.46 -15.13
N GLN A 12 4.13 4.34 -16.38
CA GLN A 12 3.99 3.05 -17.04
C GLN A 12 5.27 2.75 -17.85
N ARG A 13 5.77 1.52 -17.77
CA ARG A 13 6.84 1.02 -18.63
C ARG A 13 6.24 0.41 -19.90
N GLN A 14 7.01 0.36 -20.97
CA GLN A 14 6.60 -0.25 -22.25
C GLN A 14 6.15 -1.72 -22.14
N TRP A 15 6.57 -2.44 -21.08
CA TRP A 15 6.16 -3.82 -20.83
C TRP A 15 4.83 -3.94 -20.08
N GLY A 16 4.22 -2.83 -19.65
CA GLY A 16 2.93 -2.82 -18.95
C GLY A 16 3.03 -2.67 -17.43
N SER A 17 4.21 -2.74 -16.81
CA SER A 17 4.34 -2.43 -15.38
C SER A 17 4.12 -0.96 -15.05
N TRP A 18 3.58 -0.73 -13.87
CA TRP A 18 3.40 0.58 -13.25
C TRP A 18 4.43 0.77 -12.16
N VAL A 19 5.06 1.94 -12.09
CA VAL A 19 6.05 2.26 -11.07
C VAL A 19 5.58 3.47 -10.31
N SER A 20 5.67 3.43 -8.98
CA SER A 20 5.33 4.56 -8.11
C SER A 20 6.59 5.12 -7.45
N GLU A 21 6.78 6.43 -7.52
CA GLU A 21 7.89 7.15 -6.91
C GLU A 21 7.43 8.48 -6.32
N ILE A 22 8.05 8.90 -5.21
CA ILE A 22 7.76 10.17 -4.53
C ILE A 22 9.01 11.05 -4.44
N ARG A 23 8.79 12.37 -4.56
CA ARG A 23 9.83 13.38 -4.44
C ARG A 23 9.65 14.14 -3.14
N HIS A 24 10.70 14.13 -2.31
CA HIS A 24 10.74 14.96 -1.11
C HIS A 24 11.18 16.39 -1.49
N PRO A 25 10.37 17.43 -1.22
CA PRO A 25 10.77 18.82 -1.49
C PRO A 25 11.92 19.26 -0.59
N LEU A 26 11.90 18.84 0.68
CA LEU A 26 12.90 19.18 1.68
C LEU A 26 14.22 18.44 1.46
N LEU A 27 14.14 17.11 1.24
CA LEU A 27 15.33 16.25 1.11
C LEU A 27 15.92 16.25 -0.32
N LYS A 28 15.24 16.87 -1.30
CA LYS A 28 15.56 16.83 -2.74
C LYS A 28 15.81 15.42 -3.30
N ARG A 29 15.40 14.37 -2.59
CA ARG A 29 15.62 12.96 -2.93
C ARG A 29 14.36 12.37 -3.56
N ARG A 30 14.58 11.44 -4.50
CA ARG A 30 13.54 10.60 -5.08
C ARG A 30 13.55 9.27 -4.36
N VAL A 31 12.40 8.86 -3.84
CA VAL A 31 12.23 7.56 -3.20
C VAL A 31 11.36 6.71 -4.10
N TRP A 32 11.87 5.53 -4.43
CA TRP A 32 11.11 4.53 -5.15
C TRP A 32 10.20 3.82 -4.15
N LEU A 33 8.88 3.92 -4.37
CA LEU A 33 7.87 3.31 -3.51
C LEU A 33 7.64 1.84 -3.87
N GLY A 34 7.68 1.52 -5.17
CA GLY A 34 7.59 0.15 -5.64
C GLY A 34 7.19 0.04 -7.10
N THR A 35 7.01 -1.20 -7.55
CA THR A 35 6.42 -1.54 -8.85
C THR A 35 5.12 -2.27 -8.61
N PHE A 36 4.11 -1.95 -9.41
CA PHE A 36 2.76 -2.46 -9.28
C PHE A 36 2.25 -2.93 -10.65
N GLU A 37 1.30 -3.86 -10.61
CA GLU A 37 0.65 -4.41 -11.80
C GLU A 37 -0.46 -3.49 -12.33
N THR A 38 -0.99 -2.60 -11.49
CA THR A 38 -2.06 -1.66 -11.84
C THR A 38 -1.70 -0.22 -11.54
N ALA A 39 -2.29 0.70 -12.31
CA ALA A 39 -2.09 2.14 -12.14
C ALA A 39 -2.66 2.63 -10.81
N GLU A 40 -3.79 2.06 -10.40
CA GLU A 40 -4.53 2.38 -9.20
C GLU A 40 -3.79 1.93 -7.94
N ALA A 41 -3.15 0.76 -7.95
CA ALA A 41 -2.31 0.32 -6.85
C ALA A 41 -1.08 1.23 -6.69
N ALA A 42 -0.42 1.56 -7.81
CA ALA A 42 0.71 2.50 -7.81
C ALA A 42 0.32 3.88 -7.27
N ALA A 43 -0.85 4.38 -7.66
CA ALA A 43 -1.37 5.66 -7.22
C ALA A 43 -1.73 5.68 -5.73
N ARG A 44 -2.32 4.58 -5.21
CA ARG A 44 -2.62 4.45 -3.78
C ARG A 44 -1.36 4.44 -2.93
N ALA A 45 -0.33 3.71 -3.37
CA ALA A 45 0.97 3.71 -2.69
C ALA A 45 1.60 5.12 -2.66
N TYR A 46 1.43 5.90 -3.73
CA TYR A 46 1.89 7.30 -3.77
C TYR A 46 1.16 8.18 -2.76
N ASP A 47 -0.16 7.99 -2.62
CA ASP A 47 -0.99 8.79 -1.71
C ASP A 47 -0.64 8.49 -0.25
N GLN A 48 -0.44 7.21 0.10
CA GLN A 48 0.04 6.82 1.44
C GLN A 48 1.39 7.46 1.75
N ALA A 49 2.36 7.37 0.82
CA ALA A 49 3.66 8.01 1.01
C ALA A 49 3.56 9.54 1.12
N SER A 50 2.67 10.16 0.36
CA SER A 50 2.44 11.61 0.41
C SER A 50 1.86 12.04 1.75
N ILE A 51 0.93 11.27 2.31
CA ILE A 51 0.35 11.51 3.65
C ILE A 51 1.43 11.36 4.73
N LEU A 52 2.24 10.31 4.65
CA LEU A 52 3.35 10.12 5.60
C LEU A 52 4.39 11.26 5.54
N MET A 53 4.55 11.90 4.38
CA MET A 53 5.52 12.98 4.17
C MET A 53 4.99 14.38 4.47
N ASN A 54 3.73 14.67 4.12
CA ASN A 54 3.12 16.00 4.19
C ASN A 54 2.01 16.11 5.26
N GLY A 55 1.65 15.02 5.92
CA GLY A 55 0.56 14.96 6.91
C GLY A 55 -0.81 15.24 6.29
N GLN A 56 -1.70 15.90 7.04
CA GLN A 56 -3.07 16.24 6.64
C GLN A 56 -3.18 17.07 5.35
N ASN A 57 -2.11 17.73 4.88
CA ASN A 57 -2.13 18.59 3.69
C ASN A 57 -1.49 17.93 2.45
N ALA A 58 -1.39 16.59 2.46
CA ALA A 58 -0.85 15.85 1.34
C ALA A 58 -1.74 15.95 0.10
N LYS A 59 -1.13 16.27 -1.06
CA LYS A 59 -1.83 16.27 -2.35
C LYS A 59 -1.89 14.85 -2.91
N THR A 60 -2.98 14.14 -2.62
CA THR A 60 -3.26 12.79 -3.12
C THR A 60 -3.91 12.80 -4.50
N ASN A 61 -3.87 11.65 -5.17
CA ASN A 61 -4.54 11.40 -6.45
C ASN A 61 -6.00 11.00 -6.28
N PHE A 62 -6.32 10.32 -5.18
CA PHE A 62 -7.68 9.98 -4.80
C PHE A 62 -8.16 11.02 -3.78
N PRO A 63 -9.05 11.95 -4.16
CA PRO A 63 -9.79 12.73 -3.18
C PRO A 63 -10.75 11.77 -2.51
N ASN A 64 -10.35 11.25 -1.36
CA ASN A 64 -11.28 10.57 -0.48
C ASN A 64 -12.30 11.64 -0.10
N ASN A 65 -13.52 11.54 -0.63
CA ASN A 65 -14.63 12.43 -0.25
C ASN A 65 -15.11 12.15 1.18
N ASN A 66 -14.22 11.65 2.05
CA ASN A 66 -14.48 11.41 3.45
C ASN A 66 -13.85 12.58 4.23
N PRO A 67 -14.63 13.36 5.00
CA PRO A 67 -14.07 14.34 5.94
C PRO A 67 -13.03 13.68 6.85
N PRO A 68 -12.14 14.45 7.50
CA PRO A 68 -11.04 13.93 8.30
C PRO A 68 -11.56 13.04 9.44
N SER A 69 -11.74 11.75 9.16
CA SER A 69 -11.81 10.71 10.17
C SER A 69 -10.36 10.39 10.47
N ASP A 70 -9.88 11.09 11.48
CA ASP A 70 -8.66 10.81 12.23
C ASP A 70 -8.84 9.44 12.91
N ASP A 71 -8.89 8.37 12.12
CA ASP A 71 -9.07 7.01 12.62
C ASP A 71 -8.15 6.10 11.82
N GLN A 72 -6.85 6.33 12.03
CA GLN A 72 -5.94 5.21 12.19
C GLN A 72 -6.42 4.38 13.38
N GLU A 73 -7.54 3.68 13.24
CA GLU A 73 -7.91 2.67 14.22
C GLU A 73 -7.04 1.45 13.94
N THR A 74 -5.82 1.52 14.47
CA THR A 74 -5.16 0.34 14.99
C THR A 74 -6.14 -0.28 16.00
N LYS A 75 -6.90 -1.30 15.59
CA LYS A 75 -7.41 -2.28 16.54
C LYS A 75 -6.35 -3.36 16.72
N PRO A 76 -5.44 -3.27 17.70
CA PRO A 76 -4.93 -4.48 18.31
C PRO A 76 -6.05 -4.95 19.25
N THR A 77 -7.09 -5.59 18.70
CA THR A 77 -8.02 -6.30 19.58
C THR A 77 -7.34 -7.59 19.98
N ASP A 78 -6.76 -7.53 21.18
CA ASP A 78 -6.36 -8.61 22.06
C ASP A 78 -7.34 -9.80 21.99
N HIS A 79 -7.01 -10.79 21.17
CA HIS A 79 -7.73 -12.06 21.11
C HIS A 79 -6.71 -13.22 21.13
N LEU A 80 -6.14 -13.48 22.30
CA LEU A 80 -5.64 -14.79 22.68
C LEU A 80 -6.22 -15.12 24.08
N PRO A 81 -6.41 -16.39 24.49
CA PRO A 81 -6.32 -17.67 23.78
C PRO A 81 -7.53 -18.61 24.06
N HIS A 82 -7.93 -19.42 23.09
CA HIS A 82 -8.60 -20.71 23.34
C HIS A 82 -7.78 -21.72 22.52
N GLY A 83 -6.97 -22.60 23.09
CA GLY A 83 -7.37 -23.61 24.05
C GLY A 83 -7.36 -24.96 23.33
N HIS A 84 -6.19 -25.61 23.35
CA HIS A 84 -5.97 -27.07 23.32
C HIS A 84 -6.37 -27.95 22.10
N GLN A 85 -5.32 -28.56 21.51
CA GLN A 85 -5.17 -29.98 21.10
C GLN A 85 -5.94 -30.44 19.84
N LEU A 86 -5.27 -30.90 18.77
CA LEU A 86 -4.67 -32.24 18.69
C LEU A 86 -3.43 -32.32 17.76
N PRO A 87 -2.53 -33.28 18.01
CA PRO A 87 -1.22 -33.39 17.39
C PRO A 87 -1.32 -33.99 15.99
N TRP A 88 -0.65 -33.36 15.04
CA TRP A 88 -0.20 -34.02 13.83
C TRP A 88 0.85 -35.07 14.26
N ASP A 89 0.54 -36.36 14.09
CA ASP A 89 1.52 -37.44 14.22
C ASP A 89 2.10 -37.74 12.82
N PRO A 90 3.34 -37.32 12.50
CA PRO A 90 3.92 -37.50 11.16
C PRO A 90 4.48 -38.93 10.93
N LYS A 91 3.86 -39.97 11.51
CA LYS A 91 4.42 -41.35 11.47
C LYS A 91 3.48 -42.45 10.96
N GLU A 92 2.35 -42.10 10.33
CA GLU A 92 1.46 -43.07 9.63
C GLU A 92 1.48 -42.95 8.09
N LEU A 93 2.65 -42.76 7.47
CA LEU A 93 2.81 -42.90 6.01
C LEU A 93 4.06 -43.74 5.66
N ALA A 94 4.24 -44.86 6.34
CA ALA A 94 5.31 -45.80 6.02
C ALA A 94 4.87 -47.27 5.95
N GLU A 95 3.57 -47.57 5.90
CA GLU A 95 3.14 -48.96 5.68
C GLU A 95 1.86 -49.03 4.83
N LEU A 96 2.06 -49.10 3.51
CA LEU A 96 1.29 -49.88 2.54
C LEU A 96 2.04 -49.92 1.20
#